data_AF-A0A8S4SDF5-F1
#
_entry.id   AF-A0A8S4SDF5-F1
#
_cell.length_a   1.000
_cell.length_b   1.000
_cell.length_c   1.000
_cell.angle_alpha   90.00
_cell.angle_beta   90.00
_cell.angle_gamma   90.00
#
_symmetry.space_group_name_H-M   'P 1'
#
loop_
_entity.id
_entity.type
_entity.pdbx_description
1 polymer ?
#
loop_
_entity_poly.entity_id
_entity_poly.type
_entity_poly.pdbx_seq_one_letter_code
_entity_poly.pdbx_strand_id
1 'polypeptide(L)' 'MPKLIELTIEIEVQKVSCPGVWLCQDGRVSLTIFALGTSYQTCYLPPSFPLAFRDVFYFRKRFQESCALNNICCLL' A
#
# COMPACT_ATOMS: atom_id res chain seq x y z
N MET A 1 -1.82 9.71 32.20
CA MET A 1 -2.39 9.92 30.84
C MET A 1 -1.63 9.00 29.89
N PRO A 2 -2.30 8.12 29.13
CA PRO A 2 -1.61 7.24 28.18
C PRO A 2 -1.04 8.06 27.02
N LYS A 3 0.21 7.80 26.62
CA LYS A 3 0.78 8.47 25.44
C LYS A 3 0.16 7.90 24.17
N LEU A 4 -0.03 8.77 23.20
CA LEU A 4 -0.48 8.41 21.86
C LEU A 4 0.73 8.43 20.93
N ILE A 5 0.92 7.35 20.18
CA ILE A 5 1.93 7.22 19.15
C ILE A 5 1.23 7.32 17.81
N GLU A 6 1.78 8.12 16.91
CA GLU A 6 1.29 8.23 15.55
C GLU A 6 2.36 7.74 14.58
N LEU A 7 1.98 6.80 13.71
CA LEU A 7 2.84 6.28 12.66
C LEU A 7 2.28 6.71 11.32
N THR A 8 3.15 7.27 10.49
CA THR A 8 2.87 7.60 9.10
C THR A 8 3.83 6.80 8.21
N ILE A 9 3.28 6.13 7.21
CA ILE A 9 4.04 5.47 6.15
C ILE A 9 3.74 6.21 4.85
N GLU A 10 4.80 6.62 4.18
CA GLU A 10 4.77 7.23 2.86
C GLU A 10 5.43 6.27 1.88
N ILE A 11 4.69 5.85 0.86
CA ILE A 11 5.18 4.93 -0.17
C ILE A 11 5.08 5.65 -1.51
N GLU A 12 6.21 5.93 -2.13
CA GLU A 12 6.27 6.39 -3.51
C GLU A 12 6.48 5.18 -4.43
N VAL A 13 5.46 4.83 -5.21
CA VAL A 13 5.60 3.78 -6.23
C VAL A 13 5.86 4.44 -7.57
N GLN A 14 7.01 4.12 -8.19
CA GLN A 14 7.36 4.65 -9.51
C GLN A 14 6.94 3.70 -10.64
N LYS A 15 7.31 2.41 -10.52
CA LYS A 15 7.01 1.39 -11.53
C LYS A 15 6.77 0.04 -10.88
N VAL A 16 5.81 -0.70 -11.43
CA VAL A 16 5.55 -2.10 -11.09
C VAL A 16 5.67 -2.93 -12.35
N SER A 17 6.55 -3.93 -12.33
CA SER A 17 6.68 -4.94 -13.39
C SER A 17 6.44 -6.32 -12.79
N CYS A 18 5.91 -7.23 -13.59
CA CYS A 18 5.73 -8.63 -13.20
C CYS A 18 6.20 -9.56 -14.33
N PRO A 19 7.50 -9.93 -14.34
CA PRO A 19 8.06 -10.80 -15.37
C PRO A 19 7.37 -12.17 -15.40
N GLY A 20 7.15 -12.71 -16.59
CA GLY A 20 6.54 -14.04 -16.77
C GLY A 20 5.02 -14.09 -16.60
N VAL A 21 4.36 -12.96 -16.31
CA VAL A 21 2.90 -12.87 -16.26
C VAL A 21 2.35 -12.50 -17.63
N TRP A 22 1.34 -13.25 -18.07
CA TRP A 22 0.53 -12.91 -19.24
C TRP A 22 -0.73 -12.17 -18.78
N LEU A 23 -0.90 -10.93 -19.24
CA LEU A 23 -2.12 -10.17 -18.97
C LEU A 23 -3.11 -10.36 -20.12
N CYS A 24 -4.38 -10.57 -19.78
CA CYS A 24 -5.45 -10.62 -20.78
C CYS A 24 -5.52 -9.28 -21.54
N GLN A 25 -5.55 -9.31 -22.87
CA GLN A 25 -5.54 -8.09 -23.71
C GLN A 25 -6.72 -7.16 -23.43
N ASP A 26 -7.90 -7.73 -23.16
CA ASP A 26 -9.11 -6.98 -22.76
C ASP A 26 -9.27 -6.85 -21.24
N GLY A 27 -8.28 -7.31 -20.49
CA GLY A 27 -8.26 -7.24 -19.03
C GLY A 27 -8.06 -5.83 -18.50
N ARG A 28 -8.20 -5.69 -17.18
CA ARG A 28 -7.85 -4.47 -16.45
C ARG A 28 -7.02 -4.85 -15.24
N VAL A 29 -6.07 -4.01 -14.88
CA VAL A 29 -5.16 -4.22 -13.74
C VAL A 29 -5.20 -3.03 -12.80
N SER A 30 -5.02 -3.25 -11.51
CA SER A 30 -4.88 -2.18 -10.52
C SER A 30 -3.79 -2.56 -9.53
N LEU A 31 -3.14 -1.56 -8.94
CA LEU A 31 -2.22 -1.75 -7.83
C LEU A 31 -2.99 -1.60 -6.51
N THR A 32 -2.85 -2.57 -5.62
CA THR A 32 -3.34 -2.46 -4.24
C THR A 32 -2.17 -2.53 -3.28
N ILE A 33 -2.06 -1.54 -2.40
CA ILE A 33 -1.03 -1.46 -1.37
C ILE A 33 -1.71 -1.62 -0.01
N PHE A 34 -1.18 -2.53 0.81
CA PHE A 34 -1.64 -2.80 2.16
C PHE A 34 -0.61 -2.28 3.16
N ALA A 35 -1.05 -1.46 4.11
CA ALA A 35 -0.21 -0.97 5.21
C ALA A 35 -1.07 -0.51 6.39
N LEU A 36 -0.55 -0.65 7.62
CA LEU A 36 -1.24 -0.27 8.88
C LEU A 36 -2.62 -0.92 9.09
N GLY A 37 -2.90 -2.04 8.41
CA GLY A 37 -4.21 -2.71 8.43
C GLY A 37 -5.28 -2.03 7.57
N THR A 38 -4.89 -1.12 6.68
CA THR A 38 -5.75 -0.58 5.62
C THR A 38 -5.16 -0.88 4.26
N SER A 39 -5.95 -0.68 3.21
CA SER A 39 -5.51 -0.83 1.84
C SER A 39 -5.89 0.39 1.01
N TYR A 40 -5.06 0.66 0.01
CA TYR A 40 -5.36 1.62 -1.04
C TYR A 40 -5.28 0.91 -2.38
N GLN A 41 -6.34 0.99 -3.18
CA GLN A 41 -6.39 0.45 -4.54
C GLN A 41 -6.44 1.59 -5.54
N THR A 42 -5.58 1.54 -6.55
CA THR A 42 -5.59 2.49 -7.66
C THR A 42 -6.80 2.27 -8.56
N CYS A 43 -7.06 3.21 -9.46
CA CYS A 43 -7.98 2.97 -10.55
C CYS A 43 -7.52 1.79 -11.44
N TYR A 44 -8.46 1.24 -12.20
CA TYR A 44 -8.17 0.22 -13.20
C TYR A 44 -7.41 0.82 -14.37
N LEU A 45 -6.26 0.23 -14.69
CA LEU A 45 -5.36 0.59 -15.78
C LEU A 45 -5.41 -0.46 -16.90
N PRO A 46 -4.97 -0.09 -18.12
CA PRO A 46 -4.76 -1.06 -19.19
C PRO A 46 -3.74 -2.15 -18.79
N PRO A 47 -3.89 -3.38 -19.30
CA PRO A 47 -3.10 -4.54 -18.93
C PRO A 47 -1.73 -4.49 -19.62
N SER A 48 -0.84 -3.64 -19.12
CA SER A 48 0.52 -3.49 -19.66
C SER A 48 1.55 -3.38 -18.55
N PHE A 49 2.74 -3.95 -18.77
CA PHE A 49 3.88 -3.75 -17.90
C PHE A 49 5.00 -3.00 -18.65
N PRO A 50 5.79 -2.16 -17.95
CA PRO A 50 5.62 -1.78 -16.55
C PRO A 50 4.44 -0.83 -16.35
N LEU A 51 3.71 -1.00 -15.24
CA LEU A 51 2.74 -0.02 -14.78
C LEU A 51 3.49 1.14 -14.15
N ALA A 52 3.34 2.34 -14.69
CA ALA A 52 3.95 3.55 -14.15
C ALA A 52 2.98 4.27 -13.21
N PHE A 53 3.48 4.63 -12.03
CA PHE A 53 2.75 5.40 -11.02
C PHE A 53 3.56 6.66 -10.69
N ARG A 54 2.88 7.73 -10.30
CA ARG A 54 3.48 8.97 -9.77
C ARG A 54 2.79 9.39 -8.48
N ASP A 55 2.11 8.42 -7.87
CA ASP A 55 1.30 8.63 -6.69
C ASP A 55 2.12 8.33 -5.44
N VAL A 56 1.89 9.13 -4.41
CA VAL A 56 2.43 8.90 -3.08
C VAL A 56 1.30 8.39 -2.20
N PHE A 57 1.46 7.19 -1.66
CA PHE A 57 0.46 6.55 -0.82
C PHE A 57 0.78 6.83 0.65
N TYR A 58 -0.16 7.49 1.32
CA TYR A 58 -0.03 7.87 2.72
C TYR A 58 -0.91 7.00 3.61
N PHE A 59 -0.31 6.32 4.57
CA PHE A 59 -0.99 5.53 5.59
C PHE A 59 -0.69 6.13 6.95
N ARG A 60 -1.73 6.44 7.74
CA ARG A 60 -1.58 7.01 9.09
C ARG A 60 -2.40 6.23 10.09
N LYS A 61 -1.79 5.84 11.21
CA LYS A 61 -2.47 5.16 12.29
C LYS A 61 -1.97 5.64 13.65
N ARG A 62 -2.90 5.75 14.59
CA ARG A 62 -2.65 6.14 15.97
C ARG A 62 -2.78 4.92 16.88
N PHE A 63 -1.85 4.80 17.82
CA PHE A 63 -1.78 3.71 18.78
C PHE A 63 -1.67 4.28 20.19
N GLN A 64 -2.30 3.64 21.16
CA GLN A 64 -1.98 3.87 22.55
C GLN A 64 -0.66 3.16 22.88
N GLU A 65 0.21 3.79 23.67
CA GLU A 65 1.54 3.26 24.07
C GLU A 65 1.45 1.82 24.62
N SER A 66 0.40 1.52 25.40
CA SER A 66 0.14 0.19 25.97
C SER A 66 -0.18 -0.90 24.94
N CYS A 67 -0.57 -0.54 23.72
CA CYS A 67 -0.95 -1.46 22.66
C CYS A 67 0.04 -1.43 21.47
N ALA A 68 1.11 -0.62 21.56
CA ALA A 68 1.99 -0.35 20.43
C ALA A 68 2.77 -1.58 19.98
N LEU A 69 3.35 -2.37 20.90
CA LEU A 69 4.22 -3.51 20.55
C LEU A 69 3.48 -4.64 19.82
N ASN A 70 2.28 -5.04 20.26
CA ASN A 70 1.50 -6.08 19.60
C ASN A 70 0.91 -5.63 18.26
N ASN A 71 0.64 -4.33 18.08
CA ASN A 71 0.13 -3.79 16.82
C ASN A 71 1.24 -3.46 15.81
N ILE A 72 2.49 -3.29 16.26
CA ILE A 72 3.67 -3.14 15.38
C ILE A 72 3.93 -4.44 14.59
N CYS A 73 3.66 -5.61 15.16
CA CYS A 73 3.73 -6.88 14.41
C CYS A 73 2.68 -6.98 13.28
N CYS A 74 1.60 -6.18 13.32
CA CYS A 74 0.60 -6.11 12.24
C CYS A 74 0.96 -5.09 11.14
N LEU A 75 2.20 -4.58 11.14
CA LEU A 75 2.72 -3.66 10.11
C LEU A 75 3.23 -4.38 8.85
N LEU A 76 3.40 -5.70 8.91
CA LEU A 76 3.85 -6.57 7.81
C LEU A 76 2.75 -7.55 7.41
#